data_AF-A0A8D5FXF6-F1
#
_entry.id   AF-A0A8D5FXF6-F1
#
_cell.length_a   1.000
_cell.length_b   1.000
_cell.length_c   1.000
_cell.angle_alpha   90.00
_cell.angle_beta   90.00
_cell.angle_gamma   90.00
#
_symmetry.space_group_name_H-M   'P 1'
#
loop_
_entity.id
_entity.type
_entity.pdbx_description
1 polymer ?
#
loop_
_entity_poly.entity_id
_entity_poly.type
_entity_poly.pdbx_seq_one_letter_code
_entity_poly.pdbx_strand_id
1 'polypeptide(L)' 'MYSLIETAKVNNLDVYKYLRFLFEKLPLAQSEDDYRELLPTVVSAKAMLPLPGISAV' A
#
# COMPACT_ATOMS: atom_id res chain seq x y z
N MET A 1 11.17 16.23 -5.43
CA MET A 1 10.49 15.49 -4.34
C MET A 1 9.12 15.11 -4.87
N TYR A 2 8.96 13.90 -5.41
CA TYR A 2 7.64 13.39 -5.80
C TYR A 2 6.98 12.79 -4.57
N SER A 3 5.74 13.16 -4.29
CA SER A 3 4.98 12.58 -3.19
C SER A 3 4.72 11.10 -3.44
N LEU A 4 4.57 10.28 -2.38
CA LEU A 4 4.19 8.86 -2.50
C LEU A 4 2.96 8.65 -3.40
N ILE A 5 2.04 9.62 -3.37
CA ILE A 5 0.85 9.68 -4.21
C ILE A 5 1.20 9.77 -5.69
N GLU A 6 2.15 10.62 -6.08
CA GLU A 6 2.56 10.75 -7.47
C GLU A 6 3.26 9.49 -7.95
N THR A 7 4.11 8.90 -7.11
CA THR A 7 4.75 7.61 -7.41
C THR A 7 3.72 6.50 -7.59
N ALA A 8 2.68 6.45 -6.75
CA ALA A 8 1.56 5.51 -6.94
C ALA A 8 0.83 5.75 -8.27
N LYS A 9 0.55 7.00 -8.64
CA LYS A 9 -0.07 7.35 -9.93
C LYS A 9 0.78 6.91 -11.12
N VAL A 10 2.09 7.16 -11.09
CA VAL A 10 3.02 6.76 -12.16
C VAL A 10 3.11 5.22 -12.28
N ASN A 11 2.98 4.50 -11.17
CA ASN A 11 2.93 3.04 -11.15
C ASN A 11 1.54 2.48 -11.54
N ASN A 12 0.60 3.31 -12.01
CA ASN A 12 -0.78 2.93 -12.31
C ASN A 12 -1.48 2.26 -11.11
N LEU A 13 -1.07 2.61 -9.89
CA LEU A 13 -1.69 2.15 -8.66
C LEU A 13 -2.84 3.08 -8.30
N ASP A 14 -3.90 2.47 -7.80
CA ASP A 14 -5.05 3.20 -7.27
C ASP A 14 -4.62 3.89 -5.96
N VAL A 15 -4.46 5.20 -6.01
CA VAL A 15 -3.97 6.02 -4.89
C VAL A 15 -4.83 5.82 -3.64
N TYR A 16 -6.14 5.69 -3.80
CA TYR A 16 -7.05 5.52 -2.69
C TYR A 16 -6.82 4.18 -1.99
N LYS A 17 -6.68 3.10 -2.77
CA LYS A 17 -6.36 1.77 -2.22
C LYS A 17 -4.98 1.73 -1.58
N TYR A 18 -4.00 2.39 -2.20
CA TYR A 18 -2.65 2.50 -1.65
C TYR A 18 -2.65 3.22 -0.29
N LEU A 19 -3.30 4.38 -0.18
CA LEU A 19 -3.37 5.11 1.09
C LEU A 19 -4.10 4.31 2.16
N ARG A 20 -5.19 3.62 1.81
CA ARG A 20 -5.90 2.75 2.75
C ARG A 20 -4.99 1.63 3.27
N PHE A 21 -4.30 0.93 2.37
CA PHE A 21 -3.34 -0.11 2.72
C PHE A 21 -2.19 0.44 3.57
N LEU A 22 -1.67 1.62 3.21
CA LEU A 22 -0.61 2.31 3.95
C LEU A 22 -1.04 2.57 5.38
N PHE A 23 -2.25 3.10 5.62
CA PHE A 23 -2.75 3.35 6.97
C PHE A 23 -3.09 2.08 7.76
N GLU A 24 -3.54 1.01 7.11
CA GLU A 24 -3.76 -0.28 7.78
C GLU A 24 -2.46 -0.96 8.21
N LYS A 25 -1.39 -0.79 7.43
CA LYS A 25 -0.09 -1.42 7.67
C LYS A 25 0.90 -0.56 8.44
N LEU A 26 0.77 0.77 8.39
CA LEU A 26 1.55 1.72 9.19
C LEU A 26 1.67 1.34 10.68
N PRO A 27 0.56 1.02 11.38
CA PRO A 27 0.63 0.61 12.78
C PRO A 27 1.16 -0.82 12.99
N LEU A 28 1.22 -1.63 11.93
CA LEU A 28 1.73 -3.00 11.96
C LEU A 28 3.23 -3.05 11.63
N ALA A 29 3.75 -2.06 10.91
CA ALA A 29 5.16 -1.95 10.56
C ALA A 29 6.00 -1.67 11.80
N GLN A 30 6.94 -2.58 12.09
CA GLN A 30 7.83 -2.45 13.26
C GLN A 30 9.30 -2.32 12.85
N SER A 31 9.65 -2.72 11.63
CA SER A 31 11.02 -2.63 11.10
C SER A 31 11.09 -1.74 9.86
N GLU A 32 12.29 -1.22 9.56
CA GLU A 32 12.55 -0.49 8.31
C GLU A 32 12.14 -1.27 7.06
N ASP A 33 12.24 -2.60 7.11
CA ASP A 33 11.84 -3.47 6.00
C ASP A 33 10.33 -3.44 5.76
N ASP A 34 9.51 -3.48 6.83
CA ASP A 34 8.06 -3.31 6.71
C ASP A 34 7.71 -1.96 6.06
N TYR A 35 8.41 -0.88 6.41
CA TYR A 35 8.19 0.43 5.79
C TYR A 35 8.61 0.45 4.31
N ARG A 36 9.67 -0.27 3.93
CA ARG A 36 10.08 -0.42 2.53
C ARG A 36 9.04 -1.18 1.72
N GLU A 37 8.42 -2.20 2.32
CA GLU A 37 7.29 -2.91 1.70
C GLU A 37 6.06 -2.04 1.51
N LEU A 38 5.95 -0.90 2.21
CA LEU A 38 4.87 0.07 2.05
C LEU A 38 5.13 1.14 0.99
N LEU A 39 6.30 1.13 0.35
CA LEU A 39 6.60 2.10 -0.70
C LEU A 39 5.82 1.78 -1.98
N PRO A 40 5.31 2.80 -2.69
CA PRO A 40 4.51 2.60 -3.90
C PRO A 40 5.31 2.01 -5.08
N THR A 41 6.64 2.00 -4.99
CA THR A 41 7.54 1.30 -5.92
C THR A 41 7.68 -0.19 -5.66
N VAL A 42 7.35 -0.66 -4.44
CA VAL A 42 7.46 -2.06 -4.02
C VAL A 42 6.09 -2.71 -3.95
N VAL A 43 5.08 -1.97 -3.44
CA VAL A 43 3.69 -2.44 -3.38
C VAL A 43 3.14 -2.65 -4.78
N SER A 44 2.91 -3.90 -5.14
CA SER A 44 2.17 -4.26 -6.35
C SER A 44 0.67 -4.22 -6.11
N ALA A 45 -0.14 -3.96 -7.15
CA ALA A 45 -1.62 -4.01 -7.06
C ALA A 45 -2.15 -5.33 -6.46
N LYS A 46 -1.39 -6.42 -6.60
CA LYS A 46 -1.66 -7.72 -5.99
C LYS A 46 -1.52 -7.74 -4.46
N ALA A 47 -0.61 -6.96 -3.89
CA ALA A 47 -0.43 -6.82 -2.44
C ALA A 47 -1.53 -5.96 -1.81
N MET A 48 -2.15 -5.06 -2.60
CA MET A 48 -3.33 -4.28 -2.22
C MET A 48 -4.64 -5.03 -2.40
N LEU A 49 -4.60 -6.29 -2.86
CA LEU A 49 -5.82 -7.11 -2.89
C LEU A 49 -6.31 -7.28 -1.45
N PRO A 50 -7.62 -7.14 -1.20
CA PRO A 50 -8.15 -7.47 0.09
C PRO A 50 -7.74 -8.90 0.41
N LEU A 51 -7.17 -9.10 1.60
CA LEU A 51 -6.98 -10.44 2.14
C LEU A 51 -8.31 -11.20 1.95
N PRO A 52 -8.30 -12.48 1.54
CA PRO A 52 -9.49 -13.29 1.33
C PRO A 52 -10.20 -13.64 2.66
N GLY A 53 -10.50 -12.62 3.47
CA GLY A 53 -11.17 -12.69 4.77
C GLY A 53 -12.16 -11.56 5.01
N ILE A 54 -12.40 -10.67 4.03
CA ILE A 54 -13.51 -9.68 4.09
C ILE A 54 -14.58 -9.96 3.01
N SER A 55 -14.74 -11.25 2.66
CA SER A 55 -15.99 -11.73 2.09
C SER A 55 -16.92 -12.07 3.27
N ALA A 56 -18.13 -11.51 3.23
CA ALA A 56 -19.25 -11.72 4.15
C ALA A 56 -19.23 -10.91 5.46
N VAL A 57 -19.73 -9.68 5.36
CA VAL A 57 -20.93 -9.29 6.14
C VAL A 57 -21.91 -8.57 5.22
#